data_AF-A0A101GSU7-F1
#
_entry.id   AF-A0A101GSU7-F1
#
_cell.length_a   1.000
_cell.length_b   1.000
_cell.length_c   1.000
_cell.angle_alpha   90.00
_cell.angle_beta   90.00
_cell.angle_gamma   90.00
#
_symmetry.space_group_name_H-M   'P 1'
#
loop_
_entity.id
_entity.type
_entity.pdbx_description
1 polymer ?
#
loop_
_entity_poly.entity_id
_entity_poly.type
_entity_poly.pdbx_seq_one_letter_code
_entity_poly.pdbx_strand_id
1 'polypeptide(L)'
;MSDLASQKRIAASVLKCGVNRVWFDPERQSDIEAAISRNDLRELIGEGVIKAHVVKGNSRGRARARMAKRSYGHRKGPGRRRGAAGARGPGKRAWIKKIRAQRRTLRVMRADGTIERSLYRVMYRRASGGQFRSVAHLAAHVETMAGRMK
;
A
#
# COMPACT_ATOMS: atom_id res chain seq x y z
N MET A 1 46.84 -13.49 13.23
CA MET A 1 45.48 -13.31 12.67
C MET A 1 45.06 -11.93 13.11
N SER A 2 44.94 -10.98 12.19
CA SER A 2 44.65 -9.59 12.53
C SER A 2 43.21 -9.44 13.03
N ASP A 3 43.01 -8.67 14.11
CA ASP A 3 41.68 -8.38 14.64
C ASP A 3 41.14 -7.09 14.00
N LEU A 4 40.26 -7.26 13.00
CA LEU A 4 39.65 -6.16 12.26
C LEU A 4 38.23 -5.81 12.76
N ALA A 5 37.81 -6.32 13.93
CA ALA A 5 36.45 -6.13 14.43
C ALA A 5 36.12 -4.65 14.70
N SER A 6 37.08 -3.89 15.23
CA SER A 6 36.92 -2.45 15.51
C SER A 6 36.77 -1.65 14.21
N GLN A 7 37.64 -1.91 13.23
CA GLN A 7 37.62 -1.28 11.91
C GLN A 7 36.30 -1.60 11.21
N LYS A 8 35.81 -2.84 11.30
CA LYS A 8 34.53 -3.25 10.70
C LYS A 8 33.34 -2.52 11.32
N ARG A 9 33.36 -2.29 12.64
CA ARG A 9 32.34 -1.50 13.35
C ARG A 9 32.38 -0.02 12.94
N ILE A 10 33.57 0.57 12.85
CA ILE A 10 33.72 1.98 12.47
C ILE A 10 33.33 2.18 10.99
N ALA A 11 33.80 1.30 10.11
CA ALA A 11 33.45 1.30 8.68
C ALA A 11 31.93 1.15 8.47
N ALA A 12 31.25 0.31 9.25
CA ALA A 12 29.79 0.19 9.20
C ALA A 12 29.08 1.49 9.55
N SER A 13 29.57 2.22 10.56
CA SER A 13 29.05 3.53 10.96
C SER A 13 29.28 4.58 9.86
N VAL A 14 30.48 4.59 9.25
CA VAL A 14 30.84 5.51 8.15
C VAL A 14 29.99 5.22 6.90
N LEU A 15 29.83 3.95 6.52
CA LEU A 15 29.03 3.49 5.38
C LEU A 15 27.51 3.48 5.64
N LYS A 16 27.08 3.82 6.87
CA LYS A 16 25.67 3.79 7.32
C LYS A 16 24.99 2.44 7.02
N CYS A 17 25.72 1.34 7.24
CA CYS A 17 25.25 -0.02 6.99
C CYS A 17 25.46 -0.92 8.21
N GLY A 18 24.92 -2.14 8.17
CA GLY A 18 25.17 -3.12 9.24
C GLY A 18 26.58 -3.73 9.09
N VAL A 19 27.20 -4.10 10.22
CA VAL A 19 28.56 -4.68 10.28
C VAL A 19 28.73 -5.87 9.32
N ASN A 20 27.72 -6.73 9.21
CA ASN A 20 27.74 -7.91 8.32
C ASN A 20 27.75 -7.56 6.81
N ARG A 21 27.43 -6.32 6.44
CA ARG A 21 27.48 -5.86 5.05
C ARG A 21 28.81 -5.23 4.68
N VAL A 22 29.67 -4.93 5.65
CA VAL A 22 31.00 -4.40 5.37
C VAL A 22 31.87 -5.52 4.82
N TRP A 23 32.39 -5.29 3.62
CA TRP A 23 33.33 -6.13 2.92
C TRP A 23 34.71 -5.47 2.96
N PHE A 24 35.73 -6.27 3.27
CA PHE A 24 37.13 -5.88 3.27
C PHE A 24 37.85 -6.68 2.19
N ASP A 25 38.72 -6.00 1.46
CA ASP A 25 39.60 -6.63 0.49
C ASP A 25 40.58 -7.59 1.21
N PRO A 26 40.57 -8.90 0.87
CA PRO A 26 41.50 -9.85 1.46
C PRO A 26 42.97 -9.54 1.19
N GLU A 27 43.31 -8.86 0.09
CA GLU A 27 44.69 -8.60 -0.32
C GLU A 27 45.30 -7.38 0.39
N ARG A 28 44.47 -6.47 0.88
CA ARG A 28 44.89 -5.22 1.56
C ARG A 28 44.55 -5.18 3.05
N GLN A 29 44.57 -6.35 3.71
CA GLN A 29 44.28 -6.44 5.14
C GLN A 29 45.27 -5.68 6.03
N SER A 30 46.55 -5.60 5.63
CA SER A 30 47.58 -4.82 6.32
C SER A 30 47.22 -3.34 6.42
N ASP A 31 46.67 -2.79 5.33
CA ASP A 31 46.35 -1.37 5.21
C ASP A 31 45.10 -1.04 6.03
N ILE A 32 44.15 -1.97 6.06
CA ILE A 32 42.96 -1.87 6.93
C ILE A 32 43.37 -1.95 8.40
N GLU A 33 44.33 -2.82 8.75
CA GLU A 33 44.83 -2.93 10.12
C GLU A 33 45.53 -1.65 10.59
N ALA A 34 46.31 -1.01 9.70
CA ALA A 34 46.98 0.26 9.98
C ALA A 34 46.04 1.47 10.12
N ALA A 35 44.79 1.37 9.64
CA ALA A 35 43.81 2.44 9.72
C ALA A 35 43.20 2.56 11.13
N ILE A 36 43.57 3.63 11.84
CA ILE A 36 43.12 3.89 13.23
C ILE A 36 41.98 4.92 13.23
N SER A 37 42.05 5.93 12.36
CA SER A 37 41.12 7.05 12.35
C SER A 37 39.91 6.80 11.44
N ARG A 38 38.82 7.54 11.68
CA ARG A 38 37.66 7.52 10.76
C ARG A 38 37.98 8.11 9.39
N ASN A 39 39.00 8.96 9.28
CA ASN A 39 39.40 9.56 8.01
C ASN A 39 40.14 8.53 7.17
N ASP A 40 41.06 7.76 7.76
CA ASP A 40 41.81 6.68 7.09
C ASP A 40 40.83 5.64 6.50
N LEU A 41 39.80 5.26 7.27
CA LEU A 41 38.77 4.36 6.77
C LEU A 41 37.92 4.98 5.64
N ARG A 42 37.75 6.30 5.59
CA ARG A 42 37.05 6.97 4.47
C ARG A 42 37.90 6.95 3.20
N GLU A 43 39.21 7.12 3.33
CA GLU A 43 40.16 7.01 2.20
C GLU A 43 40.13 5.60 1.62
N LEU A 44 40.23 4.57 2.48
CA LEU A 44 40.12 3.16 2.06
C LEU A 44 38.76 2.80 1.45
N ILE A 45 37.68 3.47 1.86
CA ILE A 45 36.36 3.36 1.21
C ILE A 45 36.40 4.01 -0.18
N GLY A 46 37.03 5.18 -0.32
CA GLY A 46 37.18 5.90 -1.58
C GLY A 46 38.01 5.13 -2.62
N GLU A 47 39.08 4.47 -2.17
CA GLU A 47 39.90 3.55 -2.97
C GLU A 47 39.19 2.23 -3.30
N GLY A 48 38.08 1.93 -2.61
CA GLY A 48 37.32 0.70 -2.79
C GLY A 48 37.91 -0.52 -2.09
N VAL A 49 38.83 -0.36 -1.16
CA VAL A 49 39.32 -1.46 -0.30
C VAL A 49 38.23 -1.92 0.66
N ILE A 50 37.41 -0.97 1.13
CA ILE A 50 36.28 -1.22 2.01
C ILE A 50 34.99 -0.90 1.26
N LYS A 51 34.08 -1.88 1.15
CA LYS A 51 32.80 -1.70 0.44
C LYS A 51 31.62 -2.16 1.29
N ALA A 52 30.43 -1.64 0.99
CA ALA A 52 29.19 -2.20 1.50
C ALA A 52 28.61 -3.17 0.47
N HIS A 53 28.37 -4.43 0.85
CA HIS A 53 27.59 -5.36 0.04
C HIS A 53 26.19 -4.81 -0.23
N VAL A 54 25.67 -5.04 -1.43
CA VAL A 54 24.31 -4.68 -1.82
C VAL A 54 23.27 -5.34 -0.90
N VAL A 55 22.20 -4.60 -0.61
CA VAL A 55 21.10 -5.12 0.21
C VAL A 55 20.37 -6.21 -0.57
N LYS A 56 20.20 -7.38 0.06
CA LYS A 56 19.34 -8.42 -0.50
C LYS A 56 17.89 -7.94 -0.54
N GLY A 57 17.38 -7.68 -1.75
CA GLY A 57 15.99 -7.33 -1.98
C GLY A 57 15.09 -8.56 -2.10
N ASN A 58 13.92 -8.55 -1.45
CA ASN A 58 12.93 -9.60 -1.65
C ASN A 58 12.21 -9.40 -3.00
N SER A 59 12.38 -10.37 -3.92
CA SER A 59 11.70 -10.34 -5.21
C SER A 59 10.17 -10.37 -5.06
N ARG A 60 9.50 -9.49 -5.82
CA ARG A 60 8.03 -9.35 -5.80
C ARG A 60 7.33 -10.08 -6.95
N GLY A 61 8.05 -10.74 -7.86
CA GLY A 61 7.46 -11.35 -9.08
C GLY A 61 6.30 -12.31 -8.78
N ARG A 62 6.53 -13.31 -7.91
CA ARG A 62 5.50 -14.28 -7.48
C ARG A 62 4.32 -13.61 -6.76
N ALA A 63 4.60 -12.56 -5.98
CA ALA A 63 3.56 -11.82 -5.27
C ALA A 63 2.65 -11.05 -6.24
N ARG A 64 3.23 -10.35 -7.23
CA ARG A 64 2.50 -9.62 -8.27
C ARG A 64 1.63 -10.57 -9.11
N ALA A 65 2.18 -11.70 -9.56
CA ALA A 65 1.41 -12.70 -10.31
C ALA A 65 0.20 -13.22 -9.50
N ARG A 66 0.39 -13.49 -8.21
CA ARG A 66 -0.71 -13.89 -7.31
C ARG A 66 -1.75 -12.78 -7.13
N MET A 67 -1.32 -11.52 -7.00
CA MET A 67 -2.20 -10.37 -6.88
C MET A 67 -3.05 -10.18 -8.14
N ALA A 68 -2.47 -10.30 -9.34
CA ALA A 68 -3.19 -10.18 -10.61
C ALA A 68 -4.28 -11.25 -10.77
N LYS A 69 -3.97 -12.51 -10.45
CA LYS A 69 -5.00 -13.57 -10.46
C LYS A 69 -6.10 -13.32 -9.42
N ARG A 70 -5.75 -12.77 -8.25
CA ARG A 70 -6.73 -12.40 -7.21
C ARG A 70 -7.57 -11.20 -7.62
N SER A 71 -7.03 -10.16 -8.25
CA SER A 71 -7.79 -8.98 -8.68
C SER A 71 -8.84 -9.36 -9.71
N TYR A 72 -8.48 -10.23 -10.67
CA TYR A 72 -9.42 -10.78 -11.65
C TYR A 72 -10.57 -11.58 -11.01
N GLY A 73 -10.30 -12.30 -9.91
CA GLY A 73 -11.32 -13.04 -9.16
C GLY A 73 -10.91 -14.46 -8.78
N HIS A 74 -9.84 -14.99 -9.36
CA HIS A 74 -9.33 -16.32 -9.06
C HIS A 74 -8.65 -16.40 -7.69
N ARG A 75 -8.37 -17.63 -7.23
CA ARG A 75 -7.68 -17.90 -5.95
C ARG A 75 -8.41 -17.31 -4.72
N LYS A 76 -9.74 -17.16 -4.79
CA LYS A 76 -10.63 -16.62 -3.75
C LYS A 76 -11.80 -17.57 -3.37
N GLY A 77 -11.78 -18.81 -3.85
CA GLY A 77 -12.82 -19.82 -3.56
C GLY A 77 -12.86 -20.26 -2.09
N PRO A 78 -13.90 -21.02 -1.66
CA PRO A 78 -14.15 -21.39 -0.26
C PRO A 78 -12.94 -22.02 0.45
N GLY A 79 -12.29 -23.01 -0.17
CA GLY A 79 -11.11 -23.69 0.40
C GLY A 79 -9.85 -22.83 0.58
N ARG A 80 -9.85 -21.57 0.10
CA ARG A 80 -8.75 -20.61 0.32
C ARG A 80 -9.09 -19.59 1.41
N ARG A 81 -10.28 -19.63 2.00
CA ARG A 81 -10.75 -18.69 3.04
C ARG A 81 -10.48 -19.31 4.40
N ARG A 82 -9.86 -18.55 5.30
CA ARG A 82 -9.54 -18.98 6.68
C ARG A 82 -10.21 -18.12 7.76
N GLY A 83 -11.11 -17.20 7.37
CA GLY A 83 -11.80 -16.31 8.30
C GLY A 83 -13.24 -16.05 7.88
N ALA A 84 -14.08 -15.70 8.85
CA ALA A 84 -15.51 -15.44 8.66
C ALA A 84 -15.79 -14.34 7.63
N ALA A 85 -17.00 -14.34 7.05
CA ALA A 85 -17.39 -13.37 6.03
C ALA A 85 -17.24 -11.92 6.52
N GLY A 86 -17.67 -11.63 7.76
CA GLY A 86 -17.55 -10.31 8.37
C GLY A 86 -16.11 -9.83 8.57
N ALA A 87 -15.16 -10.75 8.82
CA ALA A 87 -13.74 -10.41 8.94
C ALA A 87 -13.11 -10.04 7.58
N ARG A 88 -13.58 -10.69 6.51
CA ARG A 88 -13.11 -10.43 5.13
C ARG A 88 -13.76 -9.19 4.50
N GLY A 89 -14.97 -8.85 4.95
CA GLY A 89 -15.74 -7.70 4.49
C GLY A 89 -16.70 -7.21 5.57
N PRO A 90 -16.27 -6.27 6.43
CA PRO A 90 -17.11 -5.77 7.51
C PRO A 90 -18.38 -5.07 6.99
N GLY A 91 -19.54 -5.46 7.53
CA GLY A 91 -20.84 -4.94 7.10
C GLY A 91 -20.95 -3.41 7.20
N LYS A 92 -20.46 -2.82 8.29
CA LYS A 92 -20.42 -1.35 8.46
C LYS A 92 -19.64 -0.65 7.35
N ARG A 93 -18.49 -1.20 6.93
CA ARG A 93 -17.68 -0.63 5.84
C ARG A 93 -18.37 -0.75 4.49
N ALA A 94 -19.04 -1.88 4.24
CA ALA A 94 -19.85 -2.07 3.03
C ALA A 94 -21.02 -1.08 2.97
N TRP A 95 -21.73 -0.87 4.09
CA TRP A 95 -22.80 0.13 4.19
C TRP A 95 -22.28 1.55 3.95
N ILE A 96 -21.17 1.94 4.60
CA ILE A 96 -20.53 3.26 4.41
C ILE A 96 -20.19 3.49 2.92
N LYS A 97 -19.59 2.49 2.24
CA LYS A 97 -19.24 2.60 0.81
C LYS A 97 -20.50 2.78 -0.04
N LYS A 98 -21.56 2.02 0.24
CA LYS A 98 -22.84 2.08 -0.47
C LYS A 98 -23.52 3.44 -0.30
N ILE A 99 -23.75 3.88 0.94
CA ILE A 99 -24.50 5.12 1.21
C ILE A 99 -23.75 6.36 0.72
N ARG A 100 -22.41 6.38 0.80
CA ARG A 100 -21.60 7.49 0.28
C ARG A 100 -21.69 7.59 -1.24
N ALA A 101 -21.71 6.46 -1.96
CA ALA A 101 -21.89 6.46 -3.41
C ALA A 101 -23.28 6.96 -3.82
N GLN A 102 -24.33 6.51 -3.13
CA GLN A 102 -25.71 6.98 -3.35
C GLN A 102 -25.85 8.48 -3.08
N ARG A 103 -25.37 8.97 -1.94
CA ARG A 103 -25.43 10.41 -1.58
C ARG A 103 -24.61 11.28 -2.52
N ARG A 104 -23.46 10.80 -3.00
CA ARG A 104 -22.67 11.50 -4.02
C ARG A 104 -23.46 11.65 -5.32
N THR A 105 -24.08 10.58 -5.78
CA THR A 105 -24.89 10.56 -7.00
C THR A 105 -26.05 11.55 -6.90
N LEU A 106 -26.79 11.54 -5.78
CA LEU A 106 -27.86 12.51 -5.53
C LEU A 106 -27.36 13.95 -5.50
N ARG A 107 -26.17 14.20 -4.96
CA ARG A 107 -25.59 15.56 -4.94
C ARG A 107 -25.27 16.05 -6.34
N VAL A 108 -24.73 15.18 -7.18
CA VAL A 108 -24.43 15.47 -8.60
C VAL A 108 -25.72 15.76 -9.36
N MET A 109 -26.71 14.86 -9.31
CA MET A 109 -28.02 15.05 -9.97
C MET A 109 -28.71 16.36 -9.56
N ARG A 110 -28.54 16.79 -8.31
CA ARG A 110 -29.10 18.08 -7.83
C ARG A 110 -28.30 19.27 -8.37
N ALA A 111 -26.98 19.16 -8.44
CA ALA A 111 -26.12 20.23 -8.96
C ALA A 111 -26.35 20.44 -10.47
N ASP A 112 -26.56 19.35 -11.20
CA ASP A 112 -26.81 19.35 -12.65
C ASP A 112 -28.27 19.73 -13.01
N GLY A 113 -29.12 19.98 -12.02
CA GLY A 113 -30.53 20.34 -12.21
C GLY A 113 -31.45 19.18 -12.61
N THR A 114 -30.94 17.95 -12.71
CA THR A 114 -31.75 16.75 -13.04
C THR A 114 -32.84 16.47 -11.99
N ILE A 115 -32.57 16.80 -10.73
CA ILE A 115 -33.55 16.69 -9.65
C ILE A 115 -33.71 18.00 -8.89
N GLU A 116 -34.97 18.30 -8.55
CA GLU A 116 -35.32 19.44 -7.71
C GLU A 116 -34.93 19.19 -6.24
N ARG A 117 -34.84 20.27 -5.45
CA ARG A 117 -34.42 20.22 -4.04
C ARG A 117 -35.35 19.35 -3.20
N SER A 118 -36.66 19.40 -3.45
CA SER A 118 -37.68 18.61 -2.77
C SER A 118 -37.42 17.10 -2.96
N LEU A 119 -37.28 16.66 -4.22
CA LEU A 119 -37.03 15.29 -4.62
C LEU A 119 -35.70 14.78 -4.07
N TYR A 120 -34.63 15.58 -4.13
CA TYR A 120 -33.34 15.26 -3.51
C TYR A 120 -33.50 14.90 -2.02
N ARG A 121 -34.26 15.69 -1.25
CA ARG A 121 -34.40 15.47 0.20
C ARG A 121 -35.18 14.19 0.51
N VAL A 122 -36.19 13.86 -0.28
CA VAL A 122 -36.95 12.60 -0.15
C VAL A 122 -36.04 11.42 -0.45
N MET A 123 -35.34 11.45 -1.58
CA MET A 123 -34.46 10.37 -2.00
C MET A 123 -33.26 10.18 -1.06
N TYR A 124 -32.72 11.27 -0.50
CA TYR A 124 -31.63 11.21 0.48
C TYR A 124 -32.06 10.50 1.77
N ARG A 125 -33.26 10.78 2.28
CA ARG A 125 -33.81 10.11 3.46
C ARG A 125 -34.06 8.62 3.19
N ARG A 126 -34.66 8.30 2.04
CA ARG A 126 -34.88 6.92 1.58
C ARG A 126 -33.59 6.12 1.42
N ALA A 127 -32.55 6.74 0.86
CA ALA A 127 -31.22 6.13 0.76
C ALA A 127 -30.62 5.87 2.14
N SER A 128 -30.76 6.82 3.07
CA SER A 128 -30.28 6.66 4.45
C SER A 128 -31.02 5.53 5.19
N GLY A 129 -32.29 5.28 4.86
CA GLY A 129 -33.07 4.14 5.32
C GLY A 129 -32.75 2.82 4.61
N GLY A 130 -31.81 2.79 3.66
CA GLY A 130 -31.36 1.55 3.01
C GLY A 130 -32.30 1.02 1.92
N GLN A 131 -33.25 1.80 1.43
CA GLN A 131 -34.21 1.36 0.40
C GLN A 131 -33.55 0.96 -0.93
N PHE A 132 -32.37 1.53 -1.24
CA PHE A 132 -31.68 1.28 -2.50
C PHE A 132 -30.54 0.27 -2.36
N ARG A 133 -30.54 -0.73 -3.24
CA ARG A 133 -29.54 -1.81 -3.27
C ARG A 133 -28.19 -1.34 -3.85
N SER A 134 -28.24 -0.48 -4.87
CA SER A 134 -27.09 0.04 -5.64
C SER A 134 -27.34 1.48 -6.06
N VAL A 135 -26.35 2.10 -6.73
CA VAL A 135 -26.52 3.43 -7.35
C VAL A 135 -27.45 3.35 -8.58
N ALA A 136 -27.35 2.28 -9.37
CA ALA A 136 -28.24 2.07 -10.52
C ALA A 136 -29.72 1.94 -10.10
N HIS A 137 -30.00 1.19 -9.03
CA HIS A 137 -31.37 1.10 -8.49
C HIS A 137 -31.88 2.46 -7.99
N LEU A 138 -31.03 3.25 -7.35
CA LEU A 138 -31.37 4.62 -6.97
C LEU A 138 -31.71 5.48 -8.22
N ALA A 139 -30.86 5.44 -9.25
CA ALA A 139 -31.05 6.24 -10.46
C ALA A 139 -32.37 5.89 -11.18
N ALA A 140 -32.66 4.59 -11.37
CA ALA A 140 -33.92 4.15 -11.95
C ALA A 140 -35.14 4.61 -11.13
N HIS A 141 -35.04 4.61 -9.79
CA HIS A 141 -36.12 5.09 -8.93
C HIS A 141 -36.31 6.60 -8.98
N VAL A 142 -35.22 7.36 -9.16
CA VAL A 142 -35.28 8.81 -9.38
C VAL A 142 -35.98 9.12 -10.69
N GLU A 143 -35.64 8.41 -11.76
CA GLU A 143 -36.24 8.59 -13.09
C GLU A 143 -37.76 8.33 -13.05
N THR A 144 -38.18 7.21 -12.45
CA THR A 144 -39.60 6.89 -12.28
C THR A 144 -40.35 7.96 -11.47
N MET A 145 -39.73 8.57 -10.45
CA MET A 145 -40.38 9.62 -9.67
C MET A 145 -40.36 10.98 -10.37
N ALA A 146 -39.29 11.33 -11.07
CA ALA A 146 -39.20 12.56 -11.85
C ALA A 146 -40.20 12.53 -13.03
N GLY A 147 -40.38 11.37 -13.68
CA GLY A 147 -41.38 11.19 -14.74
C GLY A 147 -42.83 11.26 -14.26
N ARG A 148 -43.10 11.04 -12.96
CA ARG A 148 -44.42 11.21 -12.34
C ARG A 148 -44.70 12.64 -11.86
N MET A 149 -43.69 13.51 -11.85
CA MET A 149 -43.78 14.91 -11.39
C MET A 149 -43.75 15.91 -12.55
N LYS A 150 -43.66 15.44 -13.79
CA LYS A 150 -44.00 16.20 -15.00
C LYS A 150 -45.48 16.00 -15.31
#